data_AF-A0A3D2RJ49-F1
#
_entry.id   AF-A0A3D2RJ49-F1
#
_cell.length_a   1.000
_cell.length_b   1.000
_cell.length_c   1.000
_cell.angle_alpha   90.00
_cell.angle_beta   90.00
_cell.angle_gamma   90.00
#
_symmetry.space_group_name_H-M   'P 1'
#
loop_
_entity.id
_entity.type
_entity.pdbx_description
1 polymer ?
#
loop_
_entity_poly.entity_id
_entity_poly.type
_entity_poly.pdbx_seq_one_letter_code
_entity_poly.pdbx_strand_id
1 'polypeptide(L)'
;MSEGREAPNQQMNDPEEIDLLDLLALMIRRRWIIAGVIVALAVLGGWNSKRSSGVKYFAEIPLYLEGAPSAAGTKGPVLNADVIKGFEVGKGMMGLKVANPHVQEDSLSLAEYLGAGMSIPKAHQELLAKTNIREFEPGYVILSVEDSKPSVARDIALEYLTALRTHYTDGHAAIARQELGYIDTRLVEVANQLAIVEDSLLVFRERINRGRSKGRMETGDVLEFSREQAKRLRQVDSWRAVHEKLLSRREDILIQGQSGNPKIKALGDVVVRASSTGFSMKVGVATGAGAGLVAGMMLAYVLEYVARRRQDGGIEKLIRAYKGESV
;
A
#
# COMPACT_ATOMS: atom_id res chain seq x y z
N MET A 1 93.93 -0.14 -21.13
CA MET A 1 93.64 0.92 -20.15
C MET A 1 92.51 1.72 -20.76
N SER A 2 91.35 1.97 -20.18
CA SER A 2 90.74 1.69 -18.89
C SER A 2 89.22 1.78 -19.11
N GLU A 3 88.47 1.29 -18.15
CA GLU A 3 87.01 1.17 -18.07
C GLU A 3 86.20 2.41 -18.45
N GLY A 4 84.95 2.16 -18.83
CA GLY A 4 83.87 3.15 -18.91
C GLY A 4 82.54 2.46 -19.20
N ARG A 5 82.05 1.65 -18.26
CA ARG A 5 80.66 1.14 -18.26
C ARG A 5 79.74 2.29 -17.89
N GLU A 6 78.84 2.66 -18.79
CA GLU A 6 77.58 3.32 -18.44
C GLU A 6 76.46 2.69 -19.28
N ALA A 7 75.65 1.87 -18.64
CA ALA A 7 74.20 1.89 -18.85
C ALA A 7 73.67 2.67 -17.64
N PRO A 8 72.66 3.55 -17.78
CA PRO A 8 71.35 3.14 -18.25
C PRO A 8 70.59 4.21 -19.06
N ASN A 9 69.56 3.79 -19.79
CA ASN A 9 68.27 4.49 -19.85
C ASN A 9 67.24 3.55 -20.45
N GLN A 10 66.67 2.71 -19.59
CA GLN A 10 65.34 2.19 -19.84
C GLN A 10 64.39 3.38 -19.82
N GLN A 11 64.08 3.92 -21.00
CA GLN A 11 62.88 4.73 -21.16
C GLN A 11 61.70 3.80 -20.89
N MET A 12 61.16 3.91 -19.68
CA MET A 12 59.82 3.49 -19.34
C MET A 12 58.89 4.16 -20.36
N ASN A 13 58.26 3.36 -21.22
CA ASN A 13 57.21 3.79 -22.12
C ASN A 13 56.16 4.56 -21.31
N ASP A 14 56.04 5.85 -21.58
CA ASP A 14 54.89 6.64 -21.16
C ASP A 14 53.61 5.96 -21.69
N PRO A 15 52.53 5.89 -20.90
CA PRO A 15 51.26 5.37 -21.38
C PRO A 15 50.79 6.28 -22.52
N GLU A 16 50.74 5.75 -23.75
CA GLU A 16 50.28 6.45 -24.95
C GLU A 16 49.03 7.29 -24.64
N GLU A 17 49.21 8.62 -24.54
CA GLU A 17 48.09 9.55 -24.50
C GLU A 17 47.34 9.40 -25.82
N ILE A 18 46.11 8.88 -25.76
CA ILE A 18 45.25 8.75 -26.93
C ILE A 18 44.87 10.17 -27.36
N ASP A 19 45.57 10.66 -28.37
CA ASP A 19 45.35 12.00 -28.92
C ASP A 19 43.94 12.09 -29.50
N LEU A 20 43.23 13.20 -29.25
CA LEU A 20 41.84 13.41 -29.71
C LEU A 20 41.69 13.25 -31.23
N LEU A 21 42.76 13.51 -31.96
CA LEU A 21 42.87 13.33 -33.40
C LEU A 21 42.86 11.84 -33.83
N ASP A 22 43.47 10.94 -33.05
CA ASP A 22 43.51 9.51 -33.38
C ASP A 22 42.13 8.85 -33.11
N LEU A 23 41.40 9.34 -32.09
CA LEU A 23 40.00 8.97 -31.87
C LEU A 23 39.10 9.42 -33.03
N LEU A 24 39.34 10.61 -33.57
CA LEU A 24 38.59 11.15 -34.71
C LEU A 24 38.89 10.39 -36.01
N ALA A 25 40.16 10.04 -36.23
CA ALA A 25 40.59 9.20 -37.35
C ALA A 25 39.98 7.78 -37.27
N LEU A 26 39.93 7.19 -36.07
CA LEU A 26 39.26 5.91 -35.80
C LEU A 26 37.77 5.97 -36.17
N MET A 27 37.07 7.03 -35.75
CA MET A 27 35.66 7.23 -36.07
C MET A 27 35.40 7.33 -37.58
N ILE A 28 36.28 8.01 -38.32
CA ILE A 28 36.17 8.14 -39.78
C ILE A 28 36.38 6.78 -40.46
N ARG A 29 37.39 6.02 -40.02
CA ARG A 29 37.75 4.71 -40.60
C ARG A 29 36.67 3.65 -40.37
N ARG A 30 36.04 3.64 -39.20
CA ARG A 30 34.99 2.67 -38.82
C ARG A 30 33.57 3.26 -38.81
N ARG A 31 33.35 4.35 -39.55
CA ARG A 31 32.07 5.07 -39.65
C ARG A 31 30.85 4.17 -39.93
N TRP A 32 31.02 3.12 -40.72
CA TRP A 32 29.94 2.18 -41.05
C TRP A 32 29.53 1.27 -39.88
N ILE A 33 30.48 0.89 -39.02
CA ILE A 33 30.20 0.09 -37.81
C ILE A 33 29.46 0.97 -36.79
N ILE A 34 29.94 2.19 -36.58
CA ILE A 34 29.32 3.15 -35.67
C ILE A 34 27.91 3.48 -36.14
N ALA A 35 27.72 3.80 -37.43
CA ALA A 35 26.41 4.06 -38.01
C ALA A 35 25.47 2.84 -37.89
N GLY A 36 25.97 1.63 -38.12
CA GLY A 36 25.18 0.40 -37.98
C GLY A 36 24.68 0.17 -36.56
N VAL A 37 25.54 0.37 -35.56
CA VAL A 37 25.18 0.21 -34.13
C VAL A 37 24.19 1.30 -33.68
N ILE A 38 24.38 2.55 -34.14
CA ILE A 38 23.42 3.65 -33.90
C ILE A 38 22.04 3.30 -34.45
N VAL A 39 21.95 2.86 -35.71
CA VAL A 39 20.68 2.50 -36.35
C VAL A 39 20.04 1.31 -35.64
N ALA A 40 20.79 0.27 -35.32
CA ALA A 40 20.27 -0.91 -34.62
C ALA A 40 19.67 -0.54 -33.26
N LEU A 41 20.37 0.26 -32.45
CA LEU A 41 19.89 0.66 -31.12
C LEU A 41 18.78 1.73 -31.18
N ALA A 42 18.77 2.60 -32.20
CA ALA A 42 17.67 3.52 -32.45
C ALA A 42 16.38 2.77 -32.83
N VAL A 43 16.47 1.74 -33.67
CA VAL A 43 15.32 0.88 -34.02
C VAL A 43 14.83 0.09 -32.81
N LEU A 44 15.74 -0.49 -32.01
CA LEU A 44 15.37 -1.18 -30.77
C LEU A 44 14.73 -0.25 -29.75
N GLY A 45 15.28 0.96 -29.58
CA GLY A 45 14.71 2.01 -28.71
C GLY A 45 13.32 2.46 -29.17
N GLY A 46 13.14 2.67 -30.47
CA GLY A 46 11.84 2.98 -31.08
C GLY A 46 10.81 1.86 -30.93
N TRP A 47 11.24 0.60 -31.09
CA TRP A 47 10.36 -0.57 -30.90
C TRP A 47 9.95 -0.73 -29.44
N ASN A 48 10.88 -0.67 -28.49
CA ASN A 48 10.57 -0.76 -27.07
C ASN A 48 9.67 0.39 -26.61
N SER A 49 9.90 1.62 -27.10
CA SER A 49 9.05 2.77 -26.82
C SER A 49 7.65 2.59 -27.41
N LYS A 50 7.51 2.09 -28.64
CA LYS A 50 6.20 1.76 -29.25
C LYS A 50 5.43 0.69 -28.46
N ARG A 51 6.14 -0.28 -27.88
CA ARG A 51 5.54 -1.30 -27.01
C ARG A 51 5.10 -0.73 -25.66
N SER A 52 5.77 0.31 -25.18
CA SER A 52 5.47 1.00 -23.92
C SER A 52 4.51 2.19 -24.08
N SER A 53 4.25 2.68 -25.29
CA SER A 53 3.43 3.87 -25.57
C SER A 53 1.92 3.56 -25.63
N GLY A 54 1.44 2.66 -24.78
CA GLY A 54 0.02 2.44 -24.60
C GLY A 54 -0.64 3.65 -23.95
N VAL A 55 -1.80 4.06 -24.45
CA VAL A 55 -2.65 5.01 -23.71
C VAL A 55 -3.10 4.32 -22.43
N LYS A 56 -2.82 4.93 -21.29
CA LYS A 56 -3.30 4.47 -19.99
C LYS A 56 -4.50 5.30 -19.60
N TYR A 57 -5.52 4.63 -19.08
CA TYR A 57 -6.74 5.23 -18.58
C TYR A 57 -6.73 5.17 -17.06
N PHE A 58 -7.11 6.28 -16.44
CA PHE A 58 -7.19 6.45 -15.01
C PHE A 58 -8.65 6.68 -14.65
N ALA A 59 -9.27 5.73 -13.96
CA ALA A 59 -10.60 5.89 -13.39
C ALA A 59 -10.46 6.48 -11.98
N GLU A 60 -10.99 7.68 -11.78
CA GLU A 60 -10.90 8.42 -10.52
C GLU A 60 -12.28 8.49 -9.84
N ILE A 61 -12.30 8.14 -8.56
CA ILE A 61 -13.47 8.23 -7.69
C ILE A 61 -13.08 8.98 -6.41
N PRO A 62 -13.57 10.22 -6.21
CA PRO A 62 -13.45 10.90 -4.93
C PRO A 62 -14.38 10.23 -3.90
N LEU A 63 -13.82 9.87 -2.74
CA LEU A 63 -14.47 9.15 -1.65
C LEU A 63 -14.47 9.99 -0.37
N TYR A 64 -15.54 9.88 0.41
CA TYR A 64 -15.62 10.46 1.75
C TYR A 64 -16.43 9.56 2.70
N LEU A 65 -16.20 9.75 3.99
CA LEU A 65 -16.93 9.05 5.04
C LEU A 65 -18.12 9.92 5.51
N GLU A 66 -19.34 9.46 5.25
CA GLU A 66 -20.56 10.15 5.69
C GLU A 66 -20.99 9.67 7.08
N GLY A 67 -21.58 10.57 7.89
CA GLY A 67 -22.31 10.20 9.12
C GLY A 67 -21.43 9.97 10.35
N ALA A 68 -20.14 10.25 10.25
CA ALA A 68 -19.23 10.03 11.35
C ALA A 68 -19.05 11.36 12.12
N PRO A 69 -19.23 11.36 13.45
CA PRO A 69 -19.30 12.58 14.24
C PRO A 69 -17.98 13.34 14.17
N SER A 70 -17.97 14.48 13.48
CA SER A 70 -16.89 15.45 13.61
C SER A 70 -17.11 16.16 14.95
N ALA A 71 -16.43 15.69 16.00
CA ALA A 71 -16.38 16.43 17.25
C ALA A 71 -15.86 17.84 16.94
N ALA A 72 -16.59 18.87 17.36
CA ALA A 72 -16.29 20.28 17.07
C ALA A 72 -14.81 20.57 17.40
N GLY A 73 -14.00 20.87 16.37
CA GLY A 73 -12.57 21.15 16.49
C GLY A 73 -11.61 19.99 16.21
N THR A 74 -12.11 18.78 15.95
CA THR A 74 -11.30 17.65 15.48
C THR A 74 -11.60 17.43 14.00
N LYS A 75 -10.54 17.32 13.17
CA LYS A 75 -10.66 16.93 11.76
C LYS A 75 -11.56 15.69 11.72
N GLY A 76 -12.63 15.75 10.93
CA GLY A 76 -13.58 14.66 10.80
C GLY A 76 -12.87 13.33 10.55
N PRO A 77 -13.52 12.20 10.87
CA PRO A 77 -12.92 10.88 10.74
C PRO A 77 -12.36 10.67 9.33
N VAL A 78 -11.05 10.45 9.31
CA VAL A 78 -10.27 10.42 8.08
C VAL A 78 -10.39 9.03 7.47
N LEU A 79 -10.76 8.97 6.19
CA LEU A 79 -10.70 7.73 5.41
C LEU A 79 -9.21 7.35 5.28
N ASN A 80 -8.75 6.38 6.08
CA ASN A 80 -7.33 6.02 6.10
C ASN A 80 -6.96 5.24 4.83
N ALA A 81 -5.97 5.75 4.09
CA ALA A 81 -5.44 5.10 2.89
C ALA A 81 -4.99 3.65 3.12
N ASP A 82 -4.53 3.30 4.32
CA ASP A 82 -4.10 1.94 4.67
C ASP A 82 -5.27 0.96 4.75
N VAL A 83 -6.43 1.42 5.23
CA VAL A 83 -7.65 0.61 5.24
C VAL A 83 -8.13 0.37 3.82
N ILE A 84 -8.02 1.38 2.96
CA ILE A 84 -8.41 1.27 1.56
C ILE A 84 -7.52 0.23 0.84
N LYS A 85 -6.21 0.24 1.08
CA LYS A 85 -5.25 -0.75 0.53
C LYS A 85 -5.30 -2.12 1.24
N GLY A 86 -6.17 -2.27 2.22
CA GLY A 86 -6.25 -3.45 3.08
C GLY A 86 -6.47 -4.73 2.30
N PHE A 87 -5.83 -5.81 2.75
CA PHE A 87 -5.94 -7.12 2.11
C PHE A 87 -7.38 -7.65 2.09
N GLU A 88 -8.17 -7.42 3.13
CA GLU A 88 -9.56 -7.88 3.18
C GLU A 88 -10.46 -7.17 2.14
N VAL A 89 -10.21 -5.89 1.88
CA VAL A 89 -10.90 -5.14 0.82
C VAL A 89 -10.56 -5.75 -0.54
N GLY A 90 -9.27 -5.90 -0.84
CA GLY A 90 -8.85 -6.46 -2.13
C GLY A 90 -9.24 -7.93 -2.32
N LYS A 91 -9.21 -8.74 -1.27
CA LYS A 91 -9.71 -10.12 -1.28
C LYS A 91 -11.20 -10.17 -1.63
N GLY A 92 -12.01 -9.26 -1.07
CA GLY A 92 -13.43 -9.13 -1.42
C GLY A 92 -13.66 -8.82 -2.90
N MET A 93 -12.71 -8.14 -3.55
CA MET A 93 -12.79 -7.80 -4.96
C MET A 93 -12.45 -8.95 -5.91
N MET A 94 -11.70 -9.96 -5.47
CA MET A 94 -11.15 -10.98 -6.36
C MET A 94 -12.20 -11.83 -7.07
N GLY A 95 -13.37 -12.01 -6.46
CA GLY A 95 -14.51 -12.73 -7.04
C GLY A 95 -15.47 -11.87 -7.87
N LEU A 96 -15.24 -10.55 -7.94
CA LEU A 96 -16.10 -9.61 -8.65
C LEU A 96 -15.77 -9.57 -10.14
N LYS A 97 -16.77 -9.24 -10.95
CA LYS A 97 -16.71 -9.36 -12.41
C LYS A 97 -16.25 -8.06 -13.04
N VAL A 98 -15.31 -8.15 -13.97
CA VAL A 98 -14.82 -7.03 -14.79
C VAL A 98 -14.98 -7.36 -16.27
N ALA A 99 -15.15 -6.33 -17.11
CA ALA A 99 -15.27 -6.50 -18.55
C ALA A 99 -14.10 -7.29 -19.14
N ASN A 100 -14.40 -8.33 -19.93
CA ASN A 100 -13.38 -9.10 -20.61
C ASN A 100 -12.74 -8.24 -21.72
N PRO A 101 -11.41 -8.01 -21.71
CA PRO A 101 -10.76 -7.24 -22.75
C PRO A 101 -10.75 -7.95 -24.12
N HIS A 102 -10.92 -9.27 -24.19
CA HIS A 102 -10.73 -10.02 -25.43
C HIS A 102 -12.03 -10.44 -26.10
N VAL A 103 -13.14 -10.45 -25.38
CA VAL A 103 -14.45 -10.93 -25.85
C VAL A 103 -15.51 -9.88 -25.53
N GLN A 104 -16.28 -9.46 -26.56
CA GLN A 104 -17.40 -8.55 -26.36
C GLN A 104 -18.50 -9.22 -25.53
N GLU A 105 -19.09 -8.47 -24.59
CA GLU A 105 -20.19 -8.91 -23.73
C GLU A 105 -19.87 -10.09 -22.80
N ASP A 106 -18.60 -10.38 -22.58
CA ASP A 106 -18.14 -11.36 -21.59
C ASP A 106 -17.52 -10.68 -20.37
N SER A 107 -17.54 -11.36 -19.23
CA SER A 107 -17.05 -10.85 -17.96
C SER A 107 -16.17 -11.90 -17.28
N LEU A 108 -15.01 -11.47 -16.81
CA LEU A 108 -14.06 -12.31 -16.09
C LEU A 108 -14.05 -11.92 -14.62
N SER A 109 -13.68 -12.84 -13.73
CA SER A 109 -13.37 -12.43 -12.36
C SER A 109 -12.14 -11.52 -12.35
N LEU A 110 -12.07 -10.59 -11.40
CA LEU A 110 -10.90 -9.71 -11.25
C LEU A 110 -9.61 -10.51 -11.06
N ALA A 111 -9.67 -11.63 -10.33
CA ALA A 111 -8.53 -12.52 -10.19
C ALA A 111 -8.05 -13.11 -11.52
N GLU A 112 -8.97 -13.59 -12.37
CA GLU A 112 -8.63 -14.10 -13.71
C GLU A 112 -8.08 -12.99 -14.62
N TYR A 113 -8.64 -11.78 -14.52
CA TYR A 113 -8.17 -10.62 -15.28
C TYR A 113 -6.75 -10.22 -14.89
N LEU A 114 -6.44 -10.17 -13.59
CA LEU A 114 -5.11 -9.85 -13.07
C LEU A 114 -4.10 -10.97 -13.35
N GLY A 115 -4.56 -12.22 -13.40
CA GLY A 115 -3.80 -13.34 -13.94
C GLY A 115 -4.43 -14.68 -13.61
N ALA A 116 -4.77 -15.45 -14.66
CA ALA A 116 -5.30 -16.80 -14.52
C ALA A 116 -4.37 -17.71 -13.70
N GLY A 117 -4.92 -18.36 -12.66
CA GLY A 117 -4.18 -19.27 -11.78
C GLY A 117 -3.29 -18.58 -10.73
N MET A 118 -3.35 -17.26 -10.60
CA MET A 118 -2.61 -16.52 -9.58
C MET A 118 -3.23 -16.73 -8.18
N SER A 119 -2.41 -16.79 -7.13
CA SER A 119 -2.92 -16.81 -5.76
C SER A 119 -3.49 -15.45 -5.37
N ILE A 120 -4.51 -15.44 -4.52
CA ILE A 120 -5.19 -14.22 -4.03
C ILE A 120 -4.18 -13.15 -3.52
N PRO A 121 -3.13 -13.48 -2.73
CA PRO A 121 -2.16 -12.48 -2.28
C PRO A 121 -1.39 -11.80 -3.41
N LYS A 122 -1.03 -12.56 -4.45
CA LYS A 122 -0.31 -12.01 -5.62
C LYS A 122 -1.25 -11.15 -6.47
N ALA A 123 -2.49 -11.60 -6.69
CA ALA A 123 -3.49 -10.80 -7.39
C ALA A 123 -3.78 -9.48 -6.63
N HIS A 124 -3.81 -9.50 -5.30
CA HIS A 124 -3.91 -8.27 -4.50
C HIS A 124 -2.73 -7.32 -4.70
N GLN A 125 -1.50 -7.84 -4.76
CA GLN A 125 -0.32 -7.00 -5.05
C GLN A 125 -0.38 -6.36 -6.43
N GLU A 126 -0.81 -7.11 -7.46
CA GLU A 126 -1.01 -6.57 -8.81
C GLU A 126 -2.10 -5.48 -8.84
N LEU A 127 -3.20 -5.70 -8.11
CA LEU A 127 -4.24 -4.69 -7.94
C LEU A 127 -3.68 -3.42 -7.27
N LEU A 128 -2.89 -3.58 -6.19
CA LEU A 128 -2.26 -2.46 -5.50
C LEU A 128 -1.32 -1.67 -6.42
N ALA A 129 -0.55 -2.35 -7.27
CA ALA A 129 0.34 -1.71 -8.23
C ALA A 129 -0.40 -0.84 -9.26
N LYS A 130 -1.66 -1.18 -9.57
CA LYS A 130 -2.55 -0.43 -10.47
C LYS A 130 -3.35 0.66 -9.75
N THR A 131 -3.34 0.71 -8.42
CA THR A 131 -4.14 1.65 -7.64
C THR A 131 -3.30 2.78 -7.05
N ASN A 132 -3.79 4.00 -7.11
CA ASN A 132 -3.21 5.16 -6.45
C ASN A 132 -4.27 5.84 -5.59
N ILE A 133 -3.90 6.18 -4.37
CA ILE A 133 -4.80 6.75 -3.37
C ILE A 133 -4.15 8.02 -2.86
N ARG A 134 -4.83 9.14 -3.03
CA ARG A 134 -4.32 10.47 -2.66
C ARG A 134 -5.37 11.22 -1.85
N GLU A 135 -4.94 11.86 -0.78
CA GLU A 135 -5.78 12.81 -0.05
C GLU A 135 -5.89 14.09 -0.87
N PHE A 136 -7.11 14.57 -1.10
CA PHE A 136 -7.38 15.82 -1.82
C PHE A 136 -7.68 16.96 -0.85
N GLU A 137 -8.52 16.68 0.13
CA GLU A 137 -8.89 17.58 1.22
C GLU A 137 -9.03 16.77 2.51
N PRO A 138 -8.97 17.40 3.70
CA PRO A 138 -9.17 16.68 4.95
C PRO A 138 -10.50 15.91 4.97
N GLY A 139 -10.41 14.58 5.02
CA GLY A 139 -11.58 13.69 5.01
C GLY A 139 -12.05 13.24 3.61
N TYR A 140 -11.39 13.70 2.54
CA TYR A 140 -11.67 13.31 1.16
C TYR A 140 -10.45 12.63 0.51
N VAL A 141 -10.69 11.45 -0.06
CA VAL A 141 -9.65 10.64 -0.69
C VAL A 141 -10.03 10.33 -2.13
N ILE A 142 -9.11 10.56 -3.06
CA ILE A 142 -9.28 10.16 -4.46
C ILE A 142 -8.67 8.77 -4.63
N LEU A 143 -9.52 7.80 -4.98
CA LEU A 143 -9.11 6.50 -5.49
C LEU A 143 -8.93 6.62 -7.00
N SER A 144 -7.75 6.27 -7.49
CA SER A 144 -7.41 6.23 -8.92
C SER A 144 -6.99 4.82 -9.30
N VAL A 145 -7.57 4.27 -10.36
CA VAL A 145 -7.22 2.96 -10.90
C VAL A 145 -6.71 3.10 -12.33
N GLU A 146 -5.53 2.55 -12.58
CA GLU A 146 -4.86 2.57 -13.88
C GLU A 146 -5.10 1.28 -14.66
N ASP A 147 -5.58 1.41 -15.90
CA ASP A 147 -5.64 0.30 -16.83
C ASP A 147 -5.43 0.73 -18.31
N SER A 148 -5.16 -0.24 -19.19
CA SER A 148 -5.06 -0.01 -20.64
C SER A 148 -6.42 0.15 -21.31
N LYS A 149 -7.52 -0.25 -20.64
CA LYS A 149 -8.89 -0.07 -21.14
C LYS A 149 -9.73 0.81 -20.21
N PRO A 150 -10.51 1.75 -20.76
CA PRO A 150 -11.31 2.68 -19.95
C PRO A 150 -12.46 1.97 -19.21
N SER A 151 -13.10 0.97 -19.83
CA SER A 151 -14.17 0.19 -19.20
C SER A 151 -13.65 -0.60 -18.01
N VAL A 152 -12.52 -1.29 -18.18
CA VAL A 152 -11.93 -2.12 -17.12
C VAL A 152 -11.46 -1.26 -15.94
N ALA A 153 -10.80 -0.12 -16.20
CA ALA A 153 -10.42 0.81 -15.13
C ALA A 153 -11.64 1.27 -14.31
N ARG A 154 -12.74 1.62 -15.01
CA ARG A 154 -14.00 2.02 -14.37
C ARG A 154 -14.61 0.90 -13.53
N ASP A 155 -14.70 -0.32 -14.08
CA ASP A 155 -15.27 -1.47 -13.40
C ASP A 155 -14.48 -1.78 -12.12
N ILE A 156 -13.14 -1.83 -12.21
CA ILE A 156 -12.29 -2.06 -11.03
C ILE A 156 -12.50 -0.98 -9.96
N ALA A 157 -12.60 0.30 -10.35
CA ALA A 157 -12.81 1.38 -9.40
C ALA A 157 -14.18 1.30 -8.71
N LEU A 158 -15.24 0.93 -9.45
CA LEU A 158 -16.58 0.68 -8.89
C LEU A 158 -16.59 -0.51 -7.93
N GLU A 159 -15.92 -1.60 -8.31
CA GLU A 159 -15.81 -2.78 -7.45
C GLU A 159 -15.02 -2.48 -6.18
N TYR A 160 -14.01 -1.62 -6.27
CA TYR A 160 -13.28 -1.13 -5.10
C TYR A 160 -14.22 -0.38 -4.14
N LEU A 161 -15.07 0.50 -4.66
CA LEU A 161 -16.07 1.22 -3.88
C LEU A 161 -17.06 0.25 -3.20
N THR A 162 -17.53 -0.77 -3.92
CA THR A 162 -18.44 -1.79 -3.38
C THR A 162 -17.79 -2.60 -2.27
N ALA A 163 -16.55 -3.06 -2.47
CA ALA A 163 -15.79 -3.80 -1.47
C ALA A 163 -15.51 -2.95 -0.22
N LEU A 164 -15.16 -1.67 -0.39
CA LEU A 164 -14.97 -0.73 0.71
C LEU A 164 -16.25 -0.52 1.51
N ARG A 165 -17.39 -0.33 0.83
CA ARG A 165 -18.68 -0.19 1.49
C ARG A 165 -18.99 -1.42 2.32
N THR A 166 -18.82 -2.61 1.73
CA THR A 166 -19.08 -3.89 2.39
C THR A 166 -18.18 -4.07 3.61
N HIS A 167 -16.87 -3.82 3.47
CA HIS A 167 -15.92 -3.91 4.57
C HIS A 167 -16.26 -2.95 5.73
N TYR A 168 -16.64 -1.71 5.43
CA TYR A 168 -17.04 -0.76 6.47
C TYR A 168 -18.39 -1.09 7.10
N THR A 169 -19.40 -1.51 6.32
CA THR A 169 -20.70 -1.89 6.87
C THR A 169 -20.60 -3.14 7.74
N ASP A 170 -19.89 -4.16 7.27
CA ASP A 170 -19.75 -5.44 7.96
C ASP A 170 -18.83 -5.33 9.17
N GLY A 171 -17.72 -4.58 9.03
CA GLY A 171 -16.80 -4.32 10.13
C GLY A 171 -17.48 -3.55 11.27
N HIS A 172 -18.21 -2.48 10.98
CA HIS A 172 -18.96 -1.74 12.01
C HIS A 172 -20.09 -2.57 12.61
N ALA A 173 -20.82 -3.35 11.80
CA ALA A 173 -21.84 -4.25 12.33
C ALA A 173 -21.24 -5.33 13.24
N ALA A 174 -20.07 -5.88 12.91
CA ALA A 174 -19.39 -6.86 13.74
C ALA A 174 -18.91 -6.27 15.07
N ILE A 175 -18.29 -5.09 15.05
CA ILE A 175 -17.88 -4.37 16.27
C ILE A 175 -19.09 -4.05 17.14
N ALA A 176 -20.17 -3.53 16.55
CA ALA A 176 -21.41 -3.23 17.28
C ALA A 176 -22.02 -4.48 17.92
N ARG A 177 -22.06 -5.61 17.21
CA ARG A 177 -22.53 -6.90 17.78
C ARG A 177 -21.65 -7.36 18.94
N GLN A 178 -20.33 -7.23 18.82
CA GLN A 178 -19.40 -7.61 19.87
C GLN A 178 -19.55 -6.71 21.11
N GLU A 179 -19.68 -5.39 20.92
CA GLU A 179 -19.90 -4.44 22.02
C GLU A 179 -21.24 -4.67 22.70
N LEU A 180 -22.32 -4.93 21.94
CA LEU A 180 -23.62 -5.32 22.49
C LEU A 180 -23.54 -6.61 23.31
N GLY A 181 -22.88 -7.65 22.80
CA GLY A 181 -22.70 -8.91 23.54
C GLY A 181 -21.92 -8.72 24.84
N TYR A 182 -20.88 -7.88 24.83
CA TYR A 182 -20.14 -7.52 26.04
C TYR A 182 -21.03 -6.76 27.04
N ILE A 183 -21.79 -5.76 26.59
CA ILE A 183 -22.68 -4.97 27.45
C ILE A 183 -23.80 -5.84 28.02
N ASP A 184 -24.42 -6.69 27.22
CA ASP A 184 -25.48 -7.61 27.67
C ASP A 184 -24.95 -8.55 28.76
N THR A 185 -23.73 -9.06 28.59
CA THR A 185 -23.06 -9.89 29.62
C THR A 185 -22.83 -9.10 30.91
N ARG A 186 -22.34 -7.87 30.81
CA ARG A 186 -22.10 -6.98 31.96
C ARG A 186 -23.40 -6.55 32.64
N LEU A 187 -24.47 -6.34 31.89
CA LEU A 187 -25.78 -6.01 32.45
C LEU A 187 -26.29 -7.13 33.34
N VAL A 188 -26.17 -8.40 32.92
CA VAL A 188 -26.54 -9.55 33.75
C VAL A 188 -25.69 -9.63 35.01
N GLU A 189 -24.37 -9.44 34.88
CA GLU A 189 -23.46 -9.44 36.03
C GLU A 189 -23.80 -8.33 37.04
N VAL A 190 -24.02 -7.10 36.56
CA VAL A 190 -24.38 -5.95 37.39
C VAL A 190 -25.75 -6.13 38.02
N ALA A 191 -26.73 -6.69 37.30
CA ALA A 191 -28.05 -6.98 37.83
C ALA A 191 -27.98 -8.00 38.98
N ASN A 192 -27.16 -9.04 38.83
CA ASN A 192 -26.92 -10.02 39.90
C ASN A 192 -26.24 -9.38 41.12
N GLN A 193 -25.23 -8.54 40.91
CA GLN A 193 -24.58 -7.82 42.03
C GLN A 193 -25.53 -6.85 42.72
N LEU A 194 -26.36 -6.13 41.96
CA LEU A 194 -27.38 -5.24 42.51
C LEU A 194 -28.36 -6.03 43.38
N ALA A 195 -28.85 -7.18 42.90
CA ALA A 195 -29.74 -8.05 43.67
C ALA A 195 -29.10 -8.54 44.99
N ILE A 196 -27.82 -8.94 44.96
CA ILE A 196 -27.08 -9.36 46.17
C ILE A 196 -26.96 -8.20 47.17
N VAL A 197 -26.63 -7.00 46.70
CA VAL A 197 -26.46 -5.84 47.58
C VAL A 197 -27.82 -5.39 48.15
N GLU A 198 -28.88 -5.37 47.34
CA GLU A 198 -30.24 -5.06 47.76
C GLU A 198 -30.76 -6.07 48.79
N ASP A 199 -30.53 -7.37 48.58
CA ASP A 199 -30.88 -8.41 49.53
C ASP A 199 -30.10 -8.26 50.85
N SER A 200 -28.79 -7.93 50.76
CA SER A 200 -27.98 -7.65 51.95
C SER A 200 -28.50 -6.46 52.77
N LEU A 201 -29.06 -5.44 52.09
CA LEU A 201 -29.67 -4.28 52.72
C LEU A 201 -31.00 -4.65 53.38
N LEU A 202 -31.81 -5.49 52.75
CA LEU A 202 -33.05 -6.03 53.32
C LEU A 202 -32.77 -6.85 54.57
N VAL A 203 -31.88 -7.84 54.50
CA VAL A 203 -31.49 -8.67 55.64
C VAL A 203 -30.94 -7.82 56.80
N PHE A 204 -30.15 -6.80 56.48
CA PHE A 204 -29.64 -5.86 57.48
C PHE A 204 -30.78 -5.07 58.17
N ARG A 205 -31.72 -4.52 57.38
CA ARG A 205 -32.91 -3.82 57.91
C ARG A 205 -33.78 -4.73 58.77
N GLU A 206 -33.99 -5.97 58.34
CA GLU A 206 -34.77 -6.95 59.12
C GLU A 206 -34.10 -7.30 60.44
N ARG A 207 -32.79 -7.58 60.44
CA ARG A 207 -32.02 -7.85 61.66
C ARG A 207 -32.20 -6.73 62.68
N ILE A 208 -32.22 -5.50 62.19
CA ILE A 208 -32.35 -4.31 63.02
C ILE A 208 -33.76 -4.11 63.54
N ASN A 209 -34.78 -4.29 62.70
CA ASN A 209 -36.16 -4.25 63.15
C ASN A 209 -36.41 -5.30 64.25
N ARG A 210 -35.84 -6.50 64.13
CA ARG A 210 -35.91 -7.55 65.17
C ARG A 210 -35.12 -7.21 66.43
N GLY A 211 -33.99 -6.51 66.32
CA GLY A 211 -33.21 -6.04 67.49
C GLY A 211 -33.93 -4.93 68.26
N ARG A 212 -34.53 -3.99 67.52
CA ARG A 212 -35.31 -2.86 68.05
C ARG A 212 -36.58 -3.33 68.75
N SER A 213 -37.31 -4.28 68.16
CA SER A 213 -38.52 -4.86 68.77
C SER A 213 -38.24 -5.65 70.05
N LYS A 214 -36.99 -6.07 70.28
CA LYS A 214 -36.54 -6.76 71.50
C LYS A 214 -35.93 -5.83 72.55
N GLY A 215 -35.91 -4.52 72.32
CA GLY A 215 -35.40 -3.52 73.26
C GLY A 215 -33.88 -3.59 73.51
N ARG A 216 -33.10 -4.14 72.57
CA ARG A 216 -31.66 -4.43 72.75
C ARG A 216 -30.69 -3.43 72.07
N MET A 217 -31.15 -2.24 71.68
CA MET A 217 -30.27 -1.26 71.00
C MET A 217 -29.84 -0.15 71.97
N GLU A 218 -28.53 -0.01 72.17
CA GLU A 218 -27.95 1.12 72.91
C GLU A 218 -27.75 2.34 71.99
N THR A 219 -27.63 3.55 72.56
CA THR A 219 -27.51 4.81 71.81
C THR A 219 -26.27 4.85 70.89
N GLY A 220 -25.18 4.16 71.25
CA GLY A 220 -23.98 4.00 70.42
C GLY A 220 -24.21 3.15 69.16
N ASP A 221 -25.00 2.08 69.29
CA ASP A 221 -25.35 1.17 68.17
C ASP A 221 -26.16 1.88 67.08
N VAL A 222 -26.94 2.90 67.45
CA VAL A 222 -27.77 3.68 66.51
C VAL A 222 -26.90 4.49 65.53
N LEU A 223 -25.77 5.04 65.99
CA LEU A 223 -24.89 5.83 65.15
C LEU A 223 -24.13 4.93 64.16
N GLU A 224 -23.58 3.81 64.64
CA GLU A 224 -22.92 2.80 63.79
C GLU A 224 -23.88 2.21 62.76
N PHE A 225 -25.12 1.91 63.17
CA PHE A 225 -26.19 1.50 62.26
C PHE A 225 -26.39 2.49 61.12
N SER A 226 -26.56 3.78 61.43
CA SER A 226 -26.80 4.80 60.41
C SER A 226 -25.66 4.88 59.39
N ARG A 227 -24.40 4.73 59.86
CA ARG A 227 -23.21 4.73 59.00
C ARG A 227 -23.19 3.51 58.09
N GLU A 228 -23.50 2.34 58.63
CA GLU A 228 -23.47 1.10 57.87
C GLU A 228 -24.65 1.01 56.87
N GLN A 229 -25.82 1.50 57.26
CA GLN A 229 -26.96 1.68 56.35
C GLN A 229 -26.62 2.65 55.21
N ALA A 230 -26.02 3.80 55.53
CA ALA A 230 -25.60 4.77 54.51
C ALA A 230 -24.55 4.18 53.56
N LYS A 231 -23.60 3.38 54.07
CA LYS A 231 -22.60 2.68 53.25
C LYS A 231 -23.27 1.71 52.27
N ARG A 232 -24.22 0.89 52.72
CA ARG A 232 -24.93 -0.08 51.87
C ARG A 232 -25.84 0.62 50.85
N LEU A 233 -26.52 1.70 51.23
CA LEU A 233 -27.30 2.53 50.29
C LEU A 233 -26.41 3.11 49.19
N ARG A 234 -25.25 3.67 49.53
CA ARG A 234 -24.28 4.16 48.53
C ARG A 234 -23.82 3.05 47.59
N GLN A 235 -23.68 1.82 48.07
CA GLN A 235 -23.35 0.68 47.22
C GLN A 235 -24.49 0.37 46.23
N VAL A 236 -25.74 0.31 46.71
CA VAL A 236 -26.92 0.14 45.84
C VAL A 236 -26.96 1.24 44.78
N ASP A 237 -26.84 2.50 45.19
CA ASP A 237 -26.88 3.66 44.29
C ASP A 237 -25.75 3.58 43.25
N SER A 238 -24.55 3.15 43.66
CA SER A 238 -23.42 2.99 42.74
C SER A 238 -23.67 1.91 41.69
N TRP A 239 -24.22 0.75 42.07
CA TRP A 239 -24.52 -0.34 41.15
C TRP A 239 -25.69 0.00 40.23
N ARG A 240 -26.70 0.70 40.75
CA ARG A 240 -27.81 1.21 39.95
C ARG A 240 -27.33 2.22 38.91
N ALA A 241 -26.45 3.15 39.28
CA ALA A 241 -25.86 4.09 38.33
C ALA A 241 -25.02 3.41 37.25
N VAL A 242 -24.29 2.33 37.58
CA VAL A 242 -23.57 1.52 36.58
C VAL A 242 -24.55 0.82 35.64
N HIS A 243 -25.61 0.23 36.17
CA HIS A 243 -26.65 -0.44 35.38
C HIS A 243 -27.34 0.53 34.40
N GLU A 244 -27.74 1.71 34.86
CA GLU A 244 -28.36 2.74 34.01
C GLU A 244 -27.40 3.22 32.91
N LYS A 245 -26.12 3.42 33.22
CA LYS A 245 -25.11 3.78 32.22
C LYS A 245 -24.93 2.70 31.15
N LEU A 246 -24.93 1.42 31.55
CA LEU A 246 -24.83 0.32 30.61
C LEU A 246 -26.07 0.21 29.71
N LEU A 247 -27.27 0.42 30.26
CA LEU A 247 -28.50 0.47 29.47
C LEU A 247 -28.49 1.63 28.47
N SER A 248 -28.11 2.83 28.92
CA SER A 248 -27.98 3.99 28.03
C SER A 248 -26.97 3.74 26.93
N ARG A 249 -25.81 3.15 27.24
CA ARG A 249 -24.79 2.81 26.23
C ARG A 249 -25.29 1.76 25.23
N ARG A 250 -26.04 0.76 25.69
CA ARG A 250 -26.67 -0.25 24.83
C ARG A 250 -27.65 0.41 23.85
N GLU A 251 -28.48 1.32 24.35
CA GLU A 251 -29.44 2.06 23.55
C GLU A 251 -28.74 2.96 22.52
N ASP A 252 -27.67 3.66 22.92
CA ASP A 252 -26.85 4.46 22.00
C ASP A 252 -26.30 3.62 20.84
N ILE A 253 -25.80 2.40 21.12
CA ILE A 253 -25.28 1.50 20.07
C ILE A 253 -26.40 1.03 19.13
N LEU A 254 -27.58 0.74 19.67
CA LEU A 254 -28.75 0.37 18.86
C LEU A 254 -29.22 1.54 17.98
N ILE A 255 -29.26 2.75 18.54
CA ILE A 255 -29.61 3.98 17.82
C ILE A 255 -28.57 4.25 16.73
N GLN A 256 -27.27 4.14 17.02
CA GLN A 256 -26.19 4.30 16.04
C GLN A 256 -26.27 3.26 14.93
N GLY A 257 -26.60 2.01 15.27
CA GLY A 257 -26.85 0.95 14.30
C GLY A 257 -28.05 1.24 13.40
N GLN A 258 -29.09 1.90 13.93
CA GLN A 258 -30.29 2.30 13.18
C GLN A 258 -30.12 3.61 12.39
N SER A 259 -29.33 4.58 12.88
CA SER A 259 -29.07 5.87 12.22
C SER A 259 -28.20 5.75 10.96
N GLY A 260 -27.76 4.52 10.65
CA GLY A 260 -26.88 4.20 9.55
C GLY A 260 -25.43 4.35 9.98
N ASN A 261 -24.73 3.20 10.03
CA ASN A 261 -23.27 3.15 10.17
C ASN A 261 -22.59 4.12 9.19
N PRO A 262 -21.44 4.71 9.54
CA PRO A 262 -20.75 5.62 8.65
C PRO A 262 -20.51 4.97 7.29
N LYS A 263 -21.02 5.61 6.22
CA LYS A 263 -21.04 5.04 4.88
C LYS A 263 -19.97 5.70 4.03
N ILE A 264 -19.20 4.89 3.31
CA ILE A 264 -18.34 5.40 2.25
C ILE A 264 -19.23 5.81 1.07
N LYS A 265 -19.19 7.10 0.74
CA LYS A 265 -19.86 7.68 -0.42
C LYS A 265 -18.84 8.17 -1.45
N ALA A 266 -19.24 8.09 -2.71
CA ALA A 266 -18.52 8.69 -3.82
C ALA A 266 -19.09 10.09 -4.07
N LEU A 267 -18.20 11.06 -4.31
CA LEU A 267 -18.57 12.42 -4.67
C LEU A 267 -18.76 12.50 -6.19
N GLY A 268 -19.94 12.11 -6.67
CA GLY A 268 -20.29 12.08 -8.09
C GLY A 268 -19.94 10.76 -8.79
N ASP A 269 -20.02 10.79 -10.11
CA ASP A 269 -19.75 9.62 -10.98
C ASP A 269 -18.25 9.37 -11.19
N VAL A 270 -17.91 8.13 -11.56
CA VAL A 270 -16.53 7.74 -11.91
C VAL A 270 -16.07 8.48 -13.16
N VAL A 271 -14.98 9.25 -13.03
CA VAL A 271 -14.40 9.99 -14.15
C VAL A 271 -13.23 9.19 -14.71
N VAL A 272 -13.26 8.89 -16.01
CA VAL A 272 -12.15 8.20 -16.69
C VAL A 272 -11.34 9.21 -17.49
N ARG A 273 -10.06 9.40 -17.13
CA ARG A 273 -9.11 10.27 -17.82
C ARG A 273 -8.11 9.45 -18.61
N ALA A 274 -7.86 9.82 -19.85
CA ALA A 274 -6.74 9.27 -20.61
C ALA A 274 -5.47 10.04 -20.27
N SER A 275 -4.37 9.33 -20.02
CA SER A 275 -3.05 9.92 -19.90
C SER A 275 -2.07 9.14 -20.78
N SER A 276 -1.34 9.87 -21.63
CA SER A 276 -0.24 9.33 -22.41
C SER A 276 1.04 9.43 -21.57
N THR A 277 1.23 8.51 -20.63
CA THR A 277 2.47 8.44 -19.83
C THR A 277 3.62 7.69 -20.52
N GLY A 278 3.42 7.25 -21.76
CA GLY A 278 4.45 6.57 -22.54
C GLY A 278 5.53 7.51 -23.06
N PHE A 279 6.80 7.07 -22.98
CA PHE A 279 7.89 7.68 -23.74
C PHE A 279 7.50 7.73 -25.22
N SER A 280 7.47 8.94 -25.80
CA SER A 280 7.17 9.07 -27.22
C SER A 280 8.20 8.32 -28.06
N MET A 281 7.76 7.75 -29.18
CA MET A 281 8.64 7.04 -30.12
C MET A 281 9.87 7.90 -30.51
N LYS A 282 9.68 9.23 -30.60
CA LYS A 282 10.77 10.18 -30.85
C LYS A 282 11.83 10.16 -29.76
N VAL A 283 11.43 10.12 -28.48
CA VAL A 283 12.36 10.06 -27.36
C VAL A 283 13.05 8.69 -27.29
N GLY A 284 12.33 7.59 -27.52
CA GLY A 284 12.93 6.25 -27.56
C GLY A 284 13.95 6.06 -28.68
N VAL A 285 13.69 6.63 -29.86
CA VAL A 285 14.66 6.64 -30.96
C VAL A 285 15.87 7.51 -30.63
N ALA A 286 15.67 8.69 -30.02
CA ALA A 286 16.76 9.58 -29.64
C ALA A 286 17.69 8.99 -28.57
N THR A 287 17.14 8.39 -27.52
CA THR A 287 17.94 7.72 -26.48
C THR A 287 18.64 6.48 -27.01
N GLY A 288 17.97 5.68 -27.85
CA GLY A 288 18.57 4.53 -28.54
C GLY A 288 19.74 4.93 -29.45
N ALA A 289 19.59 6.02 -30.21
CA ALA A 289 20.66 6.55 -31.07
C ALA A 289 21.85 7.06 -30.24
N GLY A 290 21.60 7.79 -29.14
CA GLY A 290 22.65 8.25 -28.23
C GLY A 290 23.44 7.10 -27.59
N ALA A 291 22.74 6.07 -27.09
CA ALA A 291 23.36 4.87 -26.56
C ALA A 291 24.15 4.11 -27.63
N GLY A 292 23.63 4.04 -28.86
CA GLY A 292 24.32 3.39 -29.97
C GLY A 292 25.54 4.14 -30.46
N LEU A 293 25.62 5.44 -30.28
CA LEU A 293 26.83 6.22 -30.58
C LEU A 293 27.96 5.83 -29.63
N VAL A 294 27.68 5.77 -28.32
CA VAL A 294 28.65 5.38 -27.29
C VAL A 294 29.09 3.93 -27.47
N ALA A 295 28.13 3.00 -27.65
CA ALA A 295 28.43 1.59 -27.88
C ALA A 295 29.17 1.35 -29.19
N GLY A 296 28.82 2.09 -30.25
CA GLY A 296 29.48 2.02 -31.55
C GLY A 296 30.92 2.51 -31.49
N MET A 297 31.20 3.61 -30.77
CA MET A 297 32.56 4.09 -30.53
C MET A 297 33.40 3.08 -29.75
N MET A 298 32.87 2.53 -28.66
CA MET A 298 33.51 1.47 -27.88
C MET A 298 33.86 0.25 -28.74
N LEU A 299 32.90 -0.24 -29.54
CA LEU A 299 33.09 -1.38 -30.41
C LEU A 299 34.14 -1.11 -31.50
N ALA A 300 34.11 0.08 -32.10
CA ALA A 300 35.09 0.50 -33.09
C ALA A 300 36.52 0.55 -32.50
N TYR A 301 36.65 1.04 -31.26
CA TYR A 301 37.92 1.09 -30.56
C TYR A 301 38.47 -0.31 -30.27
N VAL A 302 37.64 -1.22 -29.73
CA VAL A 302 38.05 -2.61 -29.46
C VAL A 302 38.47 -3.32 -30.74
N LEU A 303 37.73 -3.14 -31.84
CA LEU A 303 38.07 -3.77 -33.12
C LEU A 303 39.39 -3.24 -33.70
N GLU A 304 39.68 -1.94 -33.54
CA GLU A 304 40.97 -1.40 -33.97
C GLU A 304 42.12 -1.86 -33.08
N TYR A 305 41.92 -1.90 -31.77
CA TYR A 305 42.90 -2.41 -30.82
C TYR A 305 43.28 -3.87 -31.14
N VAL A 306 42.29 -4.71 -31.42
CA VAL A 306 42.50 -6.11 -31.83
C VAL A 306 43.16 -6.19 -33.21
N ALA A 307 42.79 -5.33 -34.16
CA ALA A 307 43.38 -5.31 -35.49
C ALA A 307 44.86 -4.88 -35.47
N ARG A 308 45.21 -3.83 -34.73
CA ARG A 308 46.59 -3.37 -34.52
C ARG A 308 47.43 -4.49 -33.88
N ARG A 309 46.92 -5.13 -32.81
CA ARG A 309 47.61 -6.28 -32.17
C ARG A 309 47.73 -7.53 -33.04
N ARG A 310 46.84 -7.75 -34.03
CA ARG A 310 47.00 -8.84 -35.02
C ARG A 310 48.13 -8.54 -35.99
N GLN A 311 48.26 -7.29 -36.43
CA GLN A 311 49.32 -6.87 -37.36
C GLN A 311 50.71 -6.91 -36.70
N ASP A 312 50.79 -6.63 -35.39
CA ASP A 312 52.05 -6.67 -34.63
C ASP A 312 52.43 -8.08 -34.12
N GLY A 313 51.67 -9.13 -34.48
CA GLY A 313 51.90 -10.50 -33.97
C GLY A 313 51.66 -10.69 -32.47
N GLY A 314 51.13 -9.68 -31.77
CA GLY A 314 50.96 -9.66 -30.32
C GLY A 314 49.89 -10.64 -29.79
N ILE A 315 48.93 -11.04 -30.63
CA ILE A 315 47.91 -12.04 -30.25
C ILE A 315 48.55 -13.42 -30.06
N GLU A 316 49.54 -13.78 -30.88
CA GLU A 316 50.28 -15.03 -30.70
C GLU A 316 51.10 -15.01 -29.40
N LYS A 317 51.70 -13.86 -29.04
CA LYS A 317 52.39 -13.69 -27.75
C LYS A 317 51.45 -13.81 -26.55
N LEU A 318 50.21 -13.32 -26.63
CA LEU A 318 49.21 -13.46 -25.55
C LEU A 318 48.66 -14.88 -25.43
N ILE A 319 48.43 -15.57 -26.55
CA ILE A 319 48.02 -16.98 -26.54
C ILE A 319 49.16 -17.86 -26.01
N ARG A 320 50.41 -17.54 -26.36
CA ARG A 320 51.60 -18.26 -25.89
C ARG A 320 51.90 -17.98 -24.40
N ALA A 321 51.71 -16.73 -23.95
CA ALA A 321 51.78 -16.36 -22.53
C ALA A 321 50.66 -16.97 -21.69
N TYR A 322 49.42 -17.05 -22.21
CA TYR A 322 48.30 -17.72 -21.53
C TYR A 322 48.47 -19.25 -21.49
N LYS A 323 49.20 -19.82 -22.47
CA LYS A 323 49.61 -21.23 -22.48
C LYS A 323 50.88 -21.52 -21.66
N GLY A 324 51.48 -20.51 -21.03
CA GLY A 324 52.63 -20.67 -20.15
C GLY A 324 53.96 -20.95 -20.86
N GLU A 325 54.07 -20.72 -22.17
CA GLU A 325 55.32 -20.88 -22.89
C GLU A 325 56.08 -19.54 -22.88
N SER A 326 57.17 -19.47 -22.11
CA SER A 326 58.06 -18.30 -22.07
C SER A 326 58.90 -18.18 -23.34
N VAL A 327 59.20 -16.93 -23.71
CA VAL A 327 59.99 -16.47 -24.87
C VAL A 327 61.26 -17.29 -25.10
#